data_AF-R7U2Z2-F1
#
_entry.id   AF-R7U2Z2-F1
#
_cell.length_a   1.000
_cell.length_b   1.000
_cell.length_c   1.000
_cell.angle_alpha   90.00
_cell.angle_beta   90.00
_cell.angle_gamma   90.00
#
_symmetry.space_group_name_H-M   'P 1'
#
loop_
_entity.id
_entity.type
_entity.pdbx_description
1 polymer ?
#
loop_
_entity_poly.entity_id
_entity_poly.type
_entity_poly.pdbx_seq_one_letter_code
_entity_poly.pdbx_strand_id
1 'polypeptide(L)'
;GVKSAKELDGASICIQSGTTSELNLADYFRANNMEYQPVVFDTSDGTAKGFDADRCDVLTSDQSQLYALRVRLSKPDSAVVLPEVISKEPLGPVVRQGDDQWFNIVKWSLAAMINGEELGLNSDNIKAQKASSDPNVRRLLGIDGPKGKGLALDDDWSLRIIEQVGNYEEIFNRNVGAESPLQIERGLNALWNDGGILYAPPFR
;
A
#
# COMPACT_ATOMS: atom_id res chain seq x y z
N GLY A 1 -25.88 -12.45 7.41
CA GLY A 1 -24.49 -12.72 7.02
C GLY A 1 -23.61 -12.79 8.25
N VAL A 2 -22.45 -13.39 8.12
CA VAL A 2 -21.39 -13.42 9.14
C VAL A 2 -20.86 -12.02 9.41
N LYS A 3 -20.34 -11.78 10.62
CA LYS A 3 -19.78 -10.48 11.04
C LYS A 3 -18.31 -10.54 11.44
N SER A 4 -17.75 -11.73 11.57
CA SER A 4 -16.38 -11.96 12.00
C SER A 4 -15.77 -13.14 11.25
N ALA A 5 -14.47 -13.07 10.99
CA ALA A 5 -13.71 -14.18 10.42
C ALA A 5 -13.71 -15.44 11.33
N LYS A 6 -14.07 -15.28 12.60
CA LYS A 6 -14.24 -16.38 13.58
C LYS A 6 -15.50 -17.20 13.36
N GLU A 7 -16.40 -16.74 12.51
CA GLU A 7 -17.68 -17.41 12.18
C GLU A 7 -17.57 -18.22 10.86
N LEU A 8 -16.35 -18.42 10.35
CA LEU A 8 -16.10 -19.03 9.02
C LEU A 8 -15.80 -20.53 9.07
N ASP A 9 -16.14 -21.20 10.17
CA ASP A 9 -15.93 -22.65 10.32
C ASP A 9 -16.63 -23.44 9.20
N GLY A 10 -15.87 -24.21 8.42
CA GLY A 10 -16.37 -24.99 7.29
C GLY A 10 -16.76 -24.18 6.05
N ALA A 11 -16.59 -22.86 6.05
CA ALA A 11 -16.90 -22.01 4.90
C ALA A 11 -15.94 -22.26 3.73
N SER A 12 -16.47 -22.25 2.50
CA SER A 12 -15.66 -22.36 1.29
C SER A 12 -14.95 -21.03 0.97
N ILE A 13 -13.62 -21.05 0.82
CA ILE A 13 -12.83 -19.81 0.66
C ILE A 13 -12.09 -19.76 -0.68
N CYS A 14 -12.45 -18.78 -1.50
CA CYS A 14 -11.76 -18.43 -2.75
C CYS A 14 -10.38 -17.85 -2.43
N ILE A 15 -9.33 -18.46 -2.99
CA ILE A 15 -7.94 -18.10 -2.69
C ILE A 15 -7.03 -18.27 -3.91
N GLN A 16 -6.04 -17.38 -4.06
CA GLN A 16 -5.05 -17.48 -5.12
C GLN A 16 -3.87 -18.34 -4.67
N SER A 17 -3.48 -19.31 -5.49
CA SER A 17 -2.31 -20.17 -5.25
C SER A 17 -0.99 -19.39 -5.24
N GLY A 18 -0.02 -19.86 -4.44
CA GLY A 18 1.34 -19.33 -4.43
C GLY A 18 1.46 -17.94 -3.79
N THR A 19 0.55 -17.62 -2.87
CA THR A 19 0.51 -16.34 -2.14
C THR A 19 0.79 -16.53 -0.65
N THR A 20 1.18 -15.46 0.04
CA THR A 20 1.26 -15.47 1.52
C THR A 20 -0.12 -15.67 2.15
N SER A 21 -1.18 -15.16 1.51
CA SER A 21 -2.57 -15.33 1.95
C SER A 21 -2.97 -16.81 2.07
N GLU A 22 -2.48 -17.67 1.17
CA GLU A 22 -2.70 -19.13 1.22
C GLU A 22 -2.18 -19.77 2.50
N LEU A 23 -0.93 -19.46 2.86
CA LEU A 23 -0.28 -20.01 4.05
C LEU A 23 -0.91 -19.43 5.33
N ASN A 24 -1.13 -18.11 5.34
CA ASN A 24 -1.66 -17.40 6.50
C ASN A 24 -3.10 -17.82 6.84
N LEU A 25 -3.95 -18.04 5.84
CA LEU A 25 -5.33 -18.47 6.08
C LEU A 25 -5.38 -19.90 6.65
N ALA A 26 -4.57 -20.81 6.11
CA ALA A 26 -4.48 -22.18 6.63
C ALA A 26 -4.02 -22.20 8.10
N ASP A 27 -3.04 -21.36 8.47
CA ASP A 27 -2.58 -21.24 9.85
C ASP A 27 -3.65 -20.59 10.75
N TYR A 28 -4.38 -19.59 10.28
CA TYR A 28 -5.49 -18.99 11.02
C TYR A 28 -6.60 -19.99 11.34
N PHE A 29 -7.05 -20.78 10.36
CA PHE A 29 -8.08 -21.79 10.55
C PHE A 29 -7.61 -22.87 11.54
N ARG A 30 -6.36 -23.36 11.39
CA ARG A 30 -5.77 -24.33 12.32
C ARG A 30 -5.69 -23.79 13.74
N ALA A 31 -5.22 -22.55 13.91
CA ALA A 31 -5.07 -21.93 15.24
C ALA A 31 -6.42 -21.70 15.95
N ASN A 32 -7.50 -21.57 15.19
CA ASN A 32 -8.86 -21.36 15.72
C ASN A 32 -9.70 -22.65 15.75
N ASN A 33 -9.12 -23.81 15.45
CA ASN A 33 -9.83 -25.10 15.37
C ASN A 33 -11.04 -25.09 14.41
N MET A 34 -10.88 -24.41 13.27
CA MET A 34 -11.91 -24.35 12.22
C MET A 34 -11.58 -25.30 11.06
N GLU A 35 -12.61 -25.88 10.46
CA GLU A 35 -12.50 -26.68 9.24
C GLU A 35 -12.16 -25.79 8.04
N TYR A 36 -11.04 -26.10 7.37
CA TYR A 36 -10.50 -25.31 6.26
C TYR A 36 -10.92 -25.89 4.90
N GLN A 37 -11.70 -25.14 4.12
CA GLN A 37 -12.25 -25.56 2.82
C GLN A 37 -11.83 -24.60 1.69
N PRO A 38 -10.57 -24.64 1.20
CA PRO A 38 -10.11 -23.74 0.16
C PRO A 38 -10.62 -24.10 -1.23
N VAL A 39 -10.97 -23.08 -2.02
CA VAL A 39 -11.23 -23.16 -3.46
C VAL A 39 -10.14 -22.36 -4.17
N VAL A 40 -9.18 -23.07 -4.74
CA VAL A 40 -7.93 -22.48 -5.26
C VAL A 40 -8.10 -22.01 -6.71
N PHE A 41 -7.57 -20.83 -7.00
CA PHE A 41 -7.50 -20.22 -8.33
C PHE A 41 -6.07 -19.80 -8.67
N ASP A 42 -5.75 -19.71 -9.96
CA ASP A 42 -4.42 -19.27 -10.42
C ASP A 42 -4.24 -17.75 -10.40
N THR A 43 -5.34 -16.98 -10.37
CA THR A 43 -5.30 -15.52 -10.46
C THR A 43 -6.28 -14.85 -9.49
N SER A 44 -5.93 -13.64 -9.07
CA SER A 44 -6.78 -12.78 -8.24
C SER A 44 -8.12 -12.42 -8.91
N ASP A 45 -8.14 -12.29 -10.23
CA ASP A 45 -9.41 -12.09 -10.96
C ASP A 45 -10.28 -13.36 -10.93
N GLY A 46 -9.65 -14.53 -10.96
CA GLY A 46 -10.31 -15.83 -10.80
C GLY A 46 -10.98 -15.97 -9.43
N THR A 47 -10.33 -15.55 -8.34
CA THR A 47 -10.92 -15.61 -6.99
C THR A 47 -12.18 -14.75 -6.90
N ALA A 48 -12.14 -13.51 -7.41
CA ALA A 48 -13.29 -12.61 -7.41
C ALA A 48 -14.46 -13.15 -8.26
N LYS A 49 -14.17 -13.70 -9.45
CA LYS A 49 -15.20 -14.34 -10.28
C LYS A 49 -15.79 -15.60 -9.64
N GLY A 50 -14.97 -16.37 -8.91
CA GLY A 50 -15.44 -17.52 -8.16
C GLY A 50 -16.42 -17.11 -7.07
N PHE A 51 -16.07 -16.08 -6.31
CA PHE A 51 -16.91 -15.51 -5.26
C PHE A 51 -18.20 -14.89 -5.82
N ASP A 52 -18.13 -14.09 -6.90
CA ASP A 52 -19.29 -13.47 -7.55
C ASP A 52 -20.25 -14.48 -8.19
N ALA A 53 -19.77 -15.70 -8.46
CA ALA A 53 -20.55 -16.81 -9.00
C ALA A 53 -21.00 -17.81 -7.91
N ASP A 54 -20.96 -17.42 -6.64
CA ASP A 54 -21.36 -18.24 -5.48
C ASP A 54 -20.62 -19.59 -5.38
N ARG A 55 -19.38 -19.69 -5.92
CA ARG A 55 -18.54 -20.89 -5.76
C ARG A 55 -17.83 -20.95 -4.40
N CYS A 56 -17.78 -19.83 -3.70
CA CYS A 56 -17.14 -19.67 -2.41
C CYS A 56 -18.00 -18.77 -1.52
N ASP A 57 -18.07 -19.06 -0.23
CA ASP A 57 -18.72 -18.23 0.77
C ASP A 57 -17.88 -16.97 1.12
N VAL A 58 -16.55 -17.07 0.97
CA VAL A 58 -15.59 -16.02 1.33
C VAL A 58 -14.49 -15.89 0.28
N LEU A 59 -13.90 -14.71 0.16
CA LEU A 59 -12.67 -14.45 -0.59
C LEU A 59 -11.61 -13.89 0.37
N THR A 60 -10.38 -14.42 0.32
CA THR A 60 -9.25 -13.88 1.09
C THR A 60 -8.21 -13.21 0.20
N SER A 61 -7.59 -12.14 0.69
CA SER A 61 -6.50 -11.38 0.07
C SER A 61 -5.98 -10.32 1.06
N ASP A 62 -4.98 -9.56 0.67
CA ASP A 62 -4.64 -8.30 1.34
C ASP A 62 -5.85 -7.37 1.40
N GLN A 63 -6.05 -6.66 2.51
CA GLN A 63 -7.24 -5.83 2.72
C GLN A 63 -7.43 -4.78 1.61
N SER A 64 -6.35 -4.12 1.18
CA SER A 64 -6.38 -3.15 0.08
C SER A 64 -6.82 -3.79 -1.24
N GLN A 65 -6.38 -5.02 -1.51
CA GLN A 65 -6.80 -5.78 -2.68
C GLN A 65 -8.26 -6.23 -2.59
N LEU A 66 -8.76 -6.58 -1.40
CA LEU A 66 -10.18 -6.90 -1.21
C LEU A 66 -11.09 -5.72 -1.60
N TYR A 67 -10.72 -4.48 -1.25
CA TYR A 67 -11.44 -3.29 -1.73
C TYR A 67 -11.43 -3.19 -3.26
N ALA A 68 -10.28 -3.44 -3.89
CA ALA A 68 -10.13 -3.40 -5.34
C ALA A 68 -10.89 -4.51 -6.08
N LEU A 69 -11.01 -5.69 -5.47
CA LEU A 69 -11.82 -6.79 -6.00
C LEU A 69 -13.31 -6.55 -5.80
N ARG A 70 -13.71 -6.01 -4.64
CA ARG A 70 -15.12 -5.71 -4.30
C ARG A 70 -15.77 -4.80 -5.34
N VAL A 71 -15.09 -3.74 -5.77
CA VAL A 71 -15.64 -2.79 -6.76
C VAL A 71 -15.79 -3.40 -8.17
N ARG A 72 -15.24 -4.60 -8.42
CA ARG A 72 -15.36 -5.33 -9.69
C ARG A 72 -16.42 -6.41 -9.68
N LEU A 73 -17.03 -6.70 -8.52
CA LEU A 73 -18.14 -7.65 -8.42
C LEU A 73 -19.36 -7.14 -9.19
N SER A 74 -20.24 -8.05 -9.60
CA SER A 74 -21.52 -7.69 -10.23
C SER A 74 -22.38 -6.79 -9.32
N LYS A 75 -22.25 -6.96 -8.00
CA LYS A 75 -22.90 -6.15 -6.96
C LYS A 75 -21.90 -5.82 -5.84
N PRO A 76 -21.14 -4.72 -5.94
CA PRO A 76 -20.13 -4.39 -4.92
C PRO A 76 -20.66 -4.30 -3.48
N ASP A 77 -21.88 -3.79 -3.32
CA ASP A 77 -22.52 -3.62 -2.01
C ASP A 77 -23.02 -4.94 -1.39
N SER A 78 -22.99 -6.06 -2.13
CA SER A 78 -23.35 -7.38 -1.56
C SER A 78 -22.21 -8.03 -0.76
N ALA A 79 -21.01 -7.45 -0.78
CA ALA A 79 -19.84 -7.97 -0.08
C ALA A 79 -19.30 -6.98 0.94
N VAL A 80 -18.87 -7.50 2.09
CA VAL A 80 -18.25 -6.72 3.16
C VAL A 80 -16.87 -7.29 3.47
N VAL A 81 -15.91 -6.41 3.75
CA VAL A 81 -14.60 -6.82 4.28
C VAL A 81 -14.75 -7.00 5.79
N LEU A 82 -14.48 -8.21 6.29
CA LEU A 82 -14.55 -8.52 7.71
C LEU A 82 -13.45 -7.79 8.51
N PRO A 83 -13.66 -7.51 9.81
CA PRO A 83 -12.77 -6.64 10.58
C PRO A 83 -11.43 -7.28 10.97
N GLU A 84 -11.34 -8.62 11.00
CA GLU A 84 -10.10 -9.30 11.38
C GLU A 84 -9.00 -9.17 10.31
N VAL A 85 -7.85 -8.64 10.72
CA VAL A 85 -6.59 -8.70 9.97
C VAL A 85 -5.74 -9.82 10.57
N ILE A 86 -5.51 -10.88 9.79
CA ILE A 86 -4.89 -12.13 10.28
C ILE A 86 -3.39 -12.23 9.99
N SER A 87 -2.84 -11.33 9.17
CA SER A 87 -1.43 -11.33 8.78
C SER A 87 -0.85 -9.91 8.65
N LYS A 88 0.48 -9.81 8.56
CA LYS A 88 1.21 -8.56 8.29
C LYS A 88 1.78 -8.62 6.87
N GLU A 89 1.31 -7.74 6.00
CA GLU A 89 1.65 -7.73 4.56
C GLU A 89 2.19 -6.35 4.15
N PRO A 90 3.44 -6.00 4.52
CA PRO A 90 4.01 -4.68 4.25
C PRO A 90 4.43 -4.57 2.79
N LEU A 91 3.54 -4.03 1.95
CA LEU A 91 3.83 -3.80 0.54
C LEU A 91 4.83 -2.64 0.37
N GLY A 92 5.88 -2.90 -0.38
CA GLY A 92 6.90 -1.90 -0.69
C GLY A 92 7.66 -2.24 -1.97
N PRO A 93 8.47 -1.31 -2.48
CA PRO A 93 9.30 -1.57 -3.64
C PRO A 93 10.28 -2.72 -3.37
N VAL A 94 10.41 -3.64 -4.33
CA VAL A 94 11.36 -4.75 -4.28
C VAL A 94 12.31 -4.67 -5.46
N VAL A 95 13.58 -4.97 -5.21
CA VAL A 95 14.66 -4.94 -6.21
C VAL A 95 15.54 -6.18 -6.09
N ARG A 96 16.36 -6.46 -7.11
CA ARG A 96 17.35 -7.53 -7.06
C ARG A 96 18.47 -7.20 -6.07
N GLN A 97 19.04 -8.23 -5.46
CA GLN A 97 20.24 -8.09 -4.63
C GLN A 97 21.49 -7.80 -5.49
N GLY A 98 22.51 -7.18 -4.87
CA GLY A 98 23.80 -6.90 -5.51
C GLY A 98 23.85 -5.62 -6.34
N ASP A 99 22.79 -4.81 -6.32
CA ASP A 99 22.72 -3.50 -6.97
C ASP A 99 22.30 -2.42 -5.95
N ASP A 100 23.27 -2.04 -5.11
CA ASP A 100 23.04 -1.09 -4.02
C ASP A 100 22.66 0.31 -4.52
N GLN A 101 23.18 0.70 -5.69
CA GLN A 101 22.85 1.98 -6.28
C GLN A 101 21.36 2.02 -6.67
N TRP A 102 20.87 1.00 -7.37
CA TRP A 102 19.46 0.92 -7.73
C TRP A 102 18.56 0.81 -6.49
N PHE A 103 18.96 -0.01 -5.51
CA PHE A 103 18.26 -0.08 -4.23
C PHE A 103 18.12 1.29 -3.56
N ASN A 104 19.21 2.06 -3.51
CA ASN A 104 19.21 3.40 -2.92
C ASN A 104 18.31 4.37 -3.69
N ILE A 105 18.34 4.36 -5.03
CA ILE A 105 17.46 5.19 -5.85
C ILE A 105 15.98 4.91 -5.53
N VAL A 106 15.59 3.63 -5.52
CA VAL A 106 14.20 3.21 -5.26
C VAL A 106 13.78 3.58 -3.83
N LYS A 107 14.62 3.26 -2.84
CA LYS A 107 14.38 3.59 -1.43
C LYS A 107 14.19 5.09 -1.21
N TRP A 108 15.10 5.91 -1.75
CA TRP A 108 15.07 7.35 -1.56
C TRP A 108 13.97 8.04 -2.36
N SER A 109 13.51 7.44 -3.47
CA SER A 109 12.34 7.92 -4.20
C SER A 109 11.07 7.86 -3.34
N LEU A 110 10.84 6.74 -2.64
CA LEU A 110 9.74 6.63 -1.69
C LEU A 110 9.92 7.59 -0.49
N ALA A 111 11.14 7.67 0.06
CA ALA A 111 11.43 8.57 1.17
C ALA A 111 11.19 10.05 0.81
N ALA A 112 11.47 10.45 -0.44
CA ALA A 112 11.21 11.80 -0.93
C ALA A 112 9.70 12.15 -0.90
N MET A 113 8.85 11.21 -1.35
CA MET A 113 7.40 11.42 -1.35
C MET A 113 6.83 11.53 0.08
N ILE A 114 7.33 10.70 1.01
CA ILE A 114 6.90 10.73 2.41
C ILE A 114 7.38 12.00 3.12
N ASN A 115 8.65 12.39 2.96
CA ASN A 115 9.16 13.65 3.52
C ASN A 115 8.46 14.87 2.88
N GLY A 116 8.10 14.77 1.60
CA GLY A 116 7.30 15.80 0.91
C GLY A 116 5.96 16.03 1.61
N GLU A 117 5.24 14.94 1.90
CA GLU A 117 3.98 14.99 2.66
C GLU A 117 4.20 15.57 4.06
N GLU A 118 5.20 15.07 4.80
CA GLU A 118 5.52 15.53 6.17
C GLU A 118 5.86 17.02 6.24
N LEU A 119 6.44 17.59 5.17
CA LEU A 119 6.78 19.01 5.06
C LEU A 119 5.66 19.86 4.43
N GLY A 120 4.50 19.29 4.12
CA GLY A 120 3.39 19.99 3.47
C GLY A 120 3.69 20.40 2.02
N LEU A 121 4.61 19.69 1.36
CA LEU A 121 5.00 19.93 -0.03
C LEU A 121 4.21 19.01 -0.95
N ASN A 122 3.67 19.56 -2.04
CA ASN A 122 2.86 18.82 -3.00
C ASN A 122 3.18 19.24 -4.44
N SER A 123 2.59 18.56 -5.42
CA SER A 123 2.84 18.84 -6.84
C SER A 123 2.55 20.30 -7.23
N ASP A 124 1.58 20.95 -6.58
CA ASP A 124 1.18 22.34 -6.84
C ASP A 124 2.19 23.37 -6.30
N ASN A 125 2.78 23.12 -5.12
CA ASN A 125 3.58 24.13 -4.41
C ASN A 125 5.10 23.91 -4.51
N ILE A 126 5.56 22.70 -4.86
CA ILE A 126 6.98 22.30 -4.75
C ILE A 126 7.93 23.22 -5.54
N LYS A 127 7.50 23.73 -6.70
CA LYS A 127 8.31 24.63 -7.53
C LYS A 127 8.62 25.94 -6.84
N ALA A 128 7.64 26.53 -6.17
CA ALA A 128 7.80 27.80 -5.46
C ALA A 128 8.73 27.65 -4.25
N GLN A 129 8.81 26.45 -3.70
CA GLN A 129 9.61 26.13 -2.51
C GLN A 129 11.12 26.11 -2.76
N LYS A 130 11.57 26.29 -4.02
CA LYS A 130 12.99 26.61 -4.32
C LYS A 130 13.48 27.88 -3.63
N ALA A 131 12.58 28.81 -3.32
CA ALA A 131 12.89 30.05 -2.59
C ALA A 131 12.80 29.90 -1.06
N SER A 132 12.45 28.72 -0.55
CA SER A 132 12.27 28.50 0.89
C SER A 132 13.57 28.73 1.67
N SER A 133 13.41 29.31 2.86
CA SER A 133 14.48 29.43 3.86
C SER A 133 14.49 28.28 4.87
N ASP A 134 13.50 27.37 4.84
CA ASP A 134 13.46 26.20 5.72
C ASP A 134 14.60 25.22 5.35
N PRO A 135 15.54 24.93 6.27
CA PRO A 135 16.65 24.03 5.98
C PRO A 135 16.24 22.61 5.59
N ASN A 136 15.10 22.09 6.05
CA ASN A 136 14.62 20.76 5.70
C ASN A 136 14.08 20.74 4.27
N VAL A 137 13.28 21.75 3.90
CA VAL A 137 12.82 21.93 2.51
C VAL A 137 14.01 22.09 1.59
N ARG A 138 14.97 22.96 1.93
CA ARG A 138 16.15 23.20 1.10
C ARG A 138 17.00 21.95 0.86
N ARG A 139 17.17 21.08 1.88
CA ARG A 139 17.85 19.79 1.71
C ARG A 139 17.05 18.82 0.87
N LEU A 140 15.74 18.71 1.11
CA LEU A 140 14.86 17.86 0.32
C LEU A 140 14.91 18.26 -1.16
N LEU A 141 14.94 19.56 -1.50
CA LEU A 141 15.01 20.05 -2.89
C LEU A 141 16.42 20.02 -3.50
N GLY A 142 17.43 19.49 -2.79
CA GLY A 142 18.81 19.40 -3.26
C GLY A 142 19.56 20.72 -3.37
N ILE A 143 19.06 21.77 -2.70
CA ILE A 143 19.72 23.09 -2.66
C ILE A 143 20.89 23.05 -1.68
N ASP A 144 20.68 22.45 -0.50
CA ASP A 144 21.67 22.26 0.55
C ASP A 144 21.86 20.76 0.87
N GLY A 145 22.89 20.42 1.64
CA GLY A 145 23.05 19.07 2.21
C GLY A 145 23.48 17.99 1.20
N PRO A 146 23.08 16.72 1.41
CA PRO A 146 23.41 15.63 0.50
C PRO A 146 22.61 15.78 -0.79
N LYS A 147 23.32 16.06 -1.87
CA LYS A 147 22.76 16.29 -3.21
C LYS A 147 22.63 14.98 -4.00
N GLY A 148 22.21 15.06 -5.26
CA GLY A 148 21.94 13.90 -6.13
C GLY A 148 23.17 13.04 -6.47
N LYS A 149 24.38 13.59 -6.38
CA LYS A 149 25.63 12.89 -6.76
C LYS A 149 25.83 11.54 -6.04
N GLY A 150 25.40 11.41 -4.78
CA GLY A 150 25.47 10.15 -4.03
C GLY A 150 24.59 9.03 -4.60
N LEU A 151 23.58 9.38 -5.39
CA LEU A 151 22.69 8.46 -6.12
C LEU A 151 23.01 8.41 -7.63
N ALA A 152 24.04 9.16 -8.08
CA ALA A 152 24.30 9.47 -9.49
C ALA A 152 23.10 10.06 -10.24
N LEU A 153 22.33 10.92 -9.57
CA LEU A 153 21.23 11.69 -10.13
C LEU A 153 21.57 13.19 -10.09
N ASP A 154 20.81 14.00 -10.83
CA ASP A 154 20.92 15.46 -10.70
C ASP A 154 20.42 15.92 -9.33
N ASP A 155 20.88 17.08 -8.87
CA ASP A 155 20.58 17.60 -7.53
C ASP A 155 19.07 17.77 -7.26
N ASP A 156 18.27 18.02 -8.30
CA ASP A 156 16.82 18.27 -8.20
C ASP A 156 15.93 17.02 -8.33
N TRP A 157 16.50 15.82 -8.22
CA TRP A 157 15.79 14.55 -8.46
C TRP A 157 14.50 14.38 -7.62
N SER A 158 14.57 14.73 -6.34
CA SER A 158 13.45 14.64 -5.38
C SER A 158 12.35 15.66 -5.67
N LEU A 159 12.73 16.88 -6.07
CA LEU A 159 11.81 17.89 -6.55
C LEU A 159 11.05 17.36 -7.77
N ARG A 160 11.76 16.75 -8.73
CA ARG A 160 11.15 16.20 -9.95
C ARG A 160 10.15 15.08 -9.64
N ILE A 161 10.39 14.27 -8.60
CA ILE A 161 9.43 13.25 -8.16
C ILE A 161 8.13 13.92 -7.69
N ILE A 162 8.22 14.82 -6.71
CA ILE A 162 7.03 15.46 -6.13
C ILE A 162 6.30 16.30 -7.18
N GLU A 163 7.03 16.98 -8.08
CA GLU A 163 6.42 17.73 -9.18
C GLU A 163 5.63 16.84 -10.14
N GLN A 164 6.15 15.66 -10.50
CA GLN A 164 5.56 14.82 -11.53
C GLN A 164 4.45 13.90 -11.01
N VAL A 165 4.61 13.36 -9.80
CA VAL A 165 3.68 12.37 -9.25
C VAL A 165 3.06 12.80 -7.92
N GLY A 166 3.48 13.91 -7.32
CA GLY A 166 3.03 14.33 -6.00
C GLY A 166 3.77 13.67 -4.85
N ASN A 167 3.43 14.10 -3.65
CA ASN A 167 3.85 13.46 -2.40
C ASN A 167 3.08 12.15 -2.15
N TYR A 168 3.34 11.49 -1.01
CA TYR A 168 2.71 10.20 -0.73
C TYR A 168 1.18 10.31 -0.54
N GLU A 169 0.69 11.33 0.16
CA GLU A 169 -0.75 11.60 0.32
C GLU A 169 -1.46 11.78 -1.03
N GLU A 170 -0.91 12.57 -1.95
CA GLU A 170 -1.50 12.82 -3.27
C GLU A 170 -1.66 11.52 -4.06
N ILE A 171 -0.64 10.66 -4.02
CA ILE A 171 -0.69 9.35 -4.67
C ILE A 171 -1.70 8.44 -3.97
N PHE A 172 -1.74 8.44 -2.64
CA PHE A 172 -2.68 7.63 -1.88
C PHE A 172 -4.13 8.04 -2.20
N ASN A 173 -4.46 9.31 -2.03
CA ASN A 173 -5.82 9.83 -2.17
C ASN A 173 -6.41 9.56 -3.55
N ARG A 174 -5.67 9.85 -4.63
CA ARG A 174 -6.18 9.68 -6.00
C ARG A 174 -6.32 8.24 -6.45
N ASN A 175 -5.52 7.31 -5.90
CA ASN A 175 -5.51 5.92 -6.36
C ASN A 175 -6.35 4.99 -5.48
N VAL A 176 -6.29 5.18 -4.16
CA VAL A 176 -6.90 4.26 -3.19
C VAL A 176 -7.70 4.95 -2.08
N GLY A 177 -7.44 6.23 -1.82
CA GLY A 177 -8.08 6.98 -0.76
C GLY A 177 -9.38 7.66 -1.18
N ALA A 178 -9.66 8.80 -0.53
CA ALA A 178 -10.93 9.52 -0.60
C ALA A 178 -11.31 10.02 -2.01
N GLU A 179 -10.36 10.15 -2.93
CA GLU A 179 -10.62 10.58 -4.31
C GLU A 179 -10.79 9.39 -5.28
N SER A 180 -10.67 8.16 -4.77
CA SER A 180 -10.80 6.93 -5.56
C SER A 180 -12.12 6.20 -5.28
N PRO A 181 -12.61 5.34 -6.18
CA PRO A 181 -13.76 4.48 -5.88
C PRO A 181 -13.56 3.50 -4.70
N LEU A 182 -12.32 3.33 -4.23
CA LEU A 182 -11.98 2.39 -3.16
C LEU A 182 -12.26 2.96 -1.77
N GLN A 183 -12.11 4.28 -1.60
CA GLN A 183 -12.39 5.00 -0.34
C GLN A 183 -11.67 4.37 0.87
N ILE A 184 -10.40 3.97 0.68
CA ILE A 184 -9.59 3.37 1.76
C ILE A 184 -9.07 4.49 2.66
N GLU A 185 -9.35 4.37 3.96
CA GLU A 185 -8.79 5.25 4.98
C GLU A 185 -7.27 5.05 5.13
N ARG A 186 -6.53 6.10 5.49
CA ARG A 186 -5.06 6.05 5.63
C ARG A 186 -4.60 4.94 6.58
N GLY A 187 -5.23 4.83 7.76
CA GLY A 187 -4.91 3.81 8.76
C GLY A 187 -3.41 3.75 9.06
N LEU A 188 -2.82 2.55 8.94
CA LEU A 188 -1.38 2.36 9.14
C LEU A 188 -0.51 3.15 8.14
N ASN A 189 -1.03 3.50 6.97
CA ASN A 189 -0.33 4.32 5.97
C ASN A 189 -0.41 5.83 6.24
N ALA A 190 -1.01 6.27 7.36
CA ALA A 190 -0.86 7.65 7.83
C ALA A 190 0.61 7.93 8.22
N LEU A 191 0.99 9.20 8.23
CA LEU A 191 2.32 9.59 8.71
C LEU A 191 2.53 9.15 10.16
N TRP A 192 3.77 8.88 10.51
CA TRP A 192 4.17 8.50 11.87
C TRP A 192 3.74 9.50 12.95
N ASN A 193 3.66 10.79 12.59
CA ASN A 193 3.23 11.88 13.46
C ASN A 193 1.71 12.14 13.39
N ASP A 194 0.97 11.34 12.63
CA ASP A 194 -0.49 11.37 12.47
C ASP A 194 -1.12 9.99 12.78
N GLY A 195 -0.50 9.24 13.69
CA GLY A 195 -1.02 7.97 14.21
C GLY A 195 -0.80 6.73 13.34
N GLY A 196 -0.14 6.87 12.19
CA GLY A 196 0.28 5.75 11.35
C GLY A 196 1.71 5.29 11.60
N ILE A 197 2.25 4.50 10.66
CA ILE A 197 3.62 3.96 10.73
C ILE A 197 4.48 4.40 9.54
N LEU A 198 3.98 5.29 8.69
CA LEU A 198 4.73 5.76 7.54
C LEU A 198 5.81 6.74 8.00
N TYR A 199 7.04 6.24 8.09
CA TYR A 199 8.22 6.97 8.56
C TYR A 199 9.34 6.87 7.51
N ALA A 200 9.84 8.01 7.05
CA ALA A 200 10.96 8.05 6.12
C ALA A 200 12.25 8.54 6.79
N PRO A 201 13.42 8.02 6.41
CA PRO A 201 14.70 8.57 6.84
C PRO A 201 14.81 10.06 6.45
N PRO A 202 15.46 10.89 7.29
CA PRO A 202 15.57 12.32 7.03
C PRO A 202 16.64 12.60 5.96
N PHE A 203 16.43 13.64 5.14
CA PHE A 203 17.39 14.13 4.16
C PHE A 203 18.48 14.97 4.87
N ARG A 204 19.55 14.32 5.31
CA ARG A 204 20.59 14.89 6.18
C ARG A 204 22.00 14.49 5.78
#